data_AF-A0AAE5H407-F1
#
_entry.id   AF-A0AAE5H407-F1
#
_cell.length_a   1.000
_cell.length_b   1.000
_cell.length_c   1.000
_cell.angle_alpha   90.00
_cell.angle_beta   90.00
_cell.angle_gamma   90.00
#
_symmetry.space_group_name_H-M   'P 1'
#
loop_
_entity.id
_entity.type
_entity.pdbx_description
1 polymer ?
#
loop_
_entity_poly.entity_id
_entity_poly.type
_entity_poly.pdbx_seq_one_letter_code
_entity_poly.pdbx_strand_id
1 'polypeptide(L)'
;MINELINSINEMLVEKFPNTKIYTSKLEKEIVRPSFFIRYVTSRQADLNRNSYMNTITMKIIYFGPLDDLMNVDLIAQNEVWDTMREIFSDGYIKVLGRTAKIRKLRGRAKMSEIHLKLKIDLAQDRNFNAPQSPKAGTFNFKI
;
A
#
# COMPACT_ATOMS: atom_id res chain seq x y z
N MET A 1 -7.34 2.15 -7.07
CA MET A 1 -6.60 0.98 -6.55
C MET A 1 -5.33 1.37 -5.82
N ILE A 2 -4.31 1.97 -6.46
CA ILE A 2 -3.09 2.41 -5.73
C ILE A 2 -3.41 3.54 -4.75
N ASN A 3 -4.16 4.56 -5.17
CA ASN A 3 -4.57 5.67 -4.29
C ASN A 3 -5.40 5.16 -3.10
N GLU A 4 -6.35 4.26 -3.36
CA GLU A 4 -7.16 3.60 -2.33
C GLU A 4 -6.30 2.84 -1.32
N LEU A 5 -5.30 2.10 -1.79
CA LEU A 5 -4.38 1.38 -0.93
C LEU A 5 -3.52 2.34 -0.09
N ILE A 6 -3.12 3.49 -0.66
CA ILE A 6 -2.46 4.57 0.09
C ILE A 6 -3.41 5.13 1.16
N ASN A 7 -4.67 5.36 0.82
CA ASN A 7 -5.67 5.87 1.76
C ASN A 7 -5.93 4.88 2.90
N SER A 8 -6.08 3.59 2.61
CA SER A 8 -6.26 2.57 3.66
C SER A 8 -5.03 2.46 4.56
N ILE A 9 -3.81 2.53 4.00
CA ILE A 9 -2.59 2.58 4.81
C ILE A 9 -2.55 3.86 5.66
N ASN A 10 -2.98 4.99 5.10
CA ASN A 10 -3.04 6.27 5.81
C ASN A 10 -4.01 6.18 7.00
N GLU A 11 -5.21 5.65 6.80
CA GLU A 11 -6.21 5.43 7.87
C GLU A 11 -5.65 4.55 9.00
N MET A 12 -5.02 3.42 8.66
CA MET A 12 -4.39 2.53 9.65
C MET A 12 -3.29 3.23 10.45
N LEU A 13 -2.54 4.14 9.82
CA LEU A 13 -1.50 4.91 10.50
C LEU A 13 -2.08 6.03 11.36
N VAL A 14 -3.11 6.76 10.89
CA VAL A 14 -3.78 7.82 11.68
C VAL A 14 -4.43 7.23 12.93
N GLU A 15 -5.00 6.03 12.85
CA GLU A 15 -5.64 5.37 13.99
C GLU A 15 -4.68 5.13 15.16
N LYS A 16 -3.43 4.75 14.87
CA LYS A 16 -2.39 4.51 15.88
C LYS A 16 -1.52 5.74 16.18
N PHE A 17 -1.40 6.66 15.21
CA PHE A 17 -0.59 7.87 15.29
C PHE A 17 -1.40 9.13 14.94
N PRO A 18 -2.44 9.47 15.72
CA PRO A 18 -3.38 10.55 15.36
C PRO A 18 -2.72 11.93 15.27
N ASN A 19 -1.62 12.15 16.01
CA ASN A 19 -0.92 13.44 16.07
C ASN A 19 0.25 13.55 15.07
N THR A 20 0.42 12.59 14.16
CA THR A 20 1.58 12.57 13.26
C THR A 20 1.19 12.95 11.83
N LYS A 21 1.91 13.88 11.21
CA LYS A 21 1.64 14.30 9.82
C LYS A 21 2.00 13.17 8.86
N ILE A 22 1.12 12.86 7.91
CA ILE A 22 1.35 11.81 6.91
C ILE A 22 1.38 12.43 5.51
N TYR A 23 2.53 12.31 4.85
CA TYR A 23 2.77 12.77 3.50
C TYR A 23 2.48 11.64 2.51
N THR A 24 1.61 11.90 1.53
CA THR A 24 1.31 10.96 0.44
C THR A 24 1.93 11.49 -0.86
N SER A 25 2.73 10.66 -1.55
CA SER A 25 3.30 10.93 -2.89
C SER A 25 4.41 11.98 -2.99
N LYS A 26 4.28 13.18 -2.42
CA LYS A 26 5.31 14.24 -2.49
C LYS A 26 5.78 14.65 -1.08
N LEU A 27 7.08 14.82 -0.94
CA LEU A 27 7.69 15.46 0.22
C LEU A 27 7.69 16.97 0.00
N GLU A 28 7.25 17.72 1.01
CA GLU A 28 7.44 19.17 1.05
C GLU A 28 8.93 19.49 1.27
N LYS A 29 9.37 20.72 0.91
CA LYS A 29 10.76 21.16 1.14
C LYS A 29 11.14 21.11 2.62
N GLU A 30 10.19 21.34 3.51
CA GLU A 30 10.35 21.27 4.95
C GLU A 30 9.53 20.09 5.49
N ILE A 31 10.22 19.08 6.00
CA ILE A 31 9.59 17.89 6.59
C ILE A 31 9.34 18.20 8.05
N VAL A 32 8.06 18.25 8.44
CA VAL A 32 7.68 18.35 9.86
C VAL A 32 8.00 17.01 10.53
N ARG A 33 8.63 17.03 11.71
CA ARG A 33 8.93 15.83 12.50
C ARG A 33 8.12 15.88 13.80
N PRO A 34 7.52 14.76 14.26
CA PRO A 34 7.48 13.46 13.62
C PRO A 34 6.53 13.43 12.39
N SER A 35 6.87 12.64 11.37
CA SER A 35 6.00 12.42 10.21
C SER A 35 6.19 11.07 9.54
N PHE A 36 5.18 10.66 8.79
CA PHE A 36 5.24 9.51 7.88
C PHE A 36 5.24 9.97 6.43
N PHE A 37 5.90 9.23 5.56
CA PHE A 37 5.85 9.40 4.12
C PHE A 37 5.54 8.07 3.44
N ILE A 38 4.42 8.02 2.74
CA ILE A 38 3.96 6.85 1.99
C ILE A 38 4.26 7.07 0.51
N ARG A 39 5.02 6.13 -0.07
CA ARG A 39 5.41 6.16 -1.47
C ARG A 39 5.16 4.82 -2.17
N TYR A 40 4.53 4.90 -3.33
CA TYR A 40 4.49 3.80 -4.27
C TYR A 40 5.84 3.59 -4.96
N VAL A 41 6.31 2.34 -5.03
CA VAL A 41 7.61 1.98 -5.64
C VAL A 41 7.40 1.35 -7.01
N THR A 42 6.62 0.27 -7.08
CA THR A 42 6.40 -0.50 -8.31
C THR A 42 5.21 -1.44 -8.16
N SER A 43 4.65 -1.88 -9.27
CA SER A 43 3.62 -2.92 -9.35
C SER A 43 4.04 -3.94 -10.39
N ARG A 44 3.74 -5.21 -10.12
CA ARG A 44 3.94 -6.30 -11.06
C ARG A 44 2.66 -7.09 -11.18
N GLN A 45 2.13 -7.12 -12.40
CA GLN A 45 1.01 -7.98 -12.73
C GLN A 45 1.52 -9.37 -13.14
N ALA A 46 0.85 -10.40 -12.66
CA ALA A 46 1.05 -11.78 -13.06
C ALA A 46 -0.32 -12.42 -13.32
N ASP A 47 -0.46 -13.11 -14.44
CA ASP A 47 -1.72 -13.75 -14.78
C ASP A 47 -1.91 -15.01 -13.94
N LEU A 48 -3.07 -15.12 -13.29
CA LEU A 48 -3.45 -16.34 -12.56
C LEU A 48 -4.20 -17.28 -13.50
N ASN A 49 -5.15 -16.75 -14.25
CA ASN A 49 -5.89 -17.46 -15.28
C ASN A 49 -6.41 -16.47 -16.33
N ARG A 50 -7.17 -16.96 -17.32
CA ARG A 50 -7.71 -16.12 -18.40
C ARG A 50 -8.55 -14.94 -17.90
N ASN A 51 -9.20 -15.09 -16.74
CA ASN A 51 -10.16 -14.15 -16.18
C ASN A 51 -9.65 -13.37 -14.97
N SER A 52 -8.44 -13.64 -14.47
CA SER A 52 -7.93 -13.00 -13.26
C SER A 52 -6.42 -12.85 -13.30
N TYR A 53 -5.96 -11.78 -12.67
CA TYR A 53 -4.55 -11.49 -12.49
C TYR A 53 -4.27 -11.13 -11.04
N MET A 54 -3.05 -11.45 -10.60
CA MET A 54 -2.49 -11.01 -9.35
C MET A 54 -1.66 -9.76 -9.61
N ASN A 55 -1.94 -8.68 -8.90
CA ASN A 55 -1.11 -7.50 -8.89
C ASN A 55 -0.30 -7.45 -7.59
N THR A 56 1.02 -7.64 -7.69
CA THR A 56 1.95 -7.47 -6.58
C THR A 56 2.45 -6.03 -6.55
N ILE A 57 1.94 -5.25 -5.61
CA ILE A 57 2.29 -3.84 -5.39
C ILE A 57 3.39 -3.75 -4.33
N THR A 58 4.43 -2.97 -4.58
CA THR A 58 5.47 -2.64 -3.61
C THR A 58 5.31 -1.19 -3.16
N MET A 59 5.08 -1.01 -1.86
CA MET A 59 4.97 0.28 -1.20
C MET A 59 6.16 0.48 -0.25
N LYS A 60 6.55 1.74 -0.04
CA LYS A 60 7.53 2.14 0.95
C LYS A 60 6.90 3.17 1.89
N ILE A 61 7.01 2.93 3.18
CA ILE A 61 6.63 3.88 4.23
C ILE A 61 7.93 4.30 4.91
N ILE A 62 8.09 5.60 5.12
CA ILE A 62 9.25 6.17 5.82
C ILE A 62 8.71 6.93 7.02
N TYR A 63 9.23 6.67 8.20
CA TYR A 63 8.94 7.49 9.37
C TYR A 63 10.17 8.31 9.74
N PHE A 64 9.93 9.59 9.96
CA PHE A 64 10.89 10.57 10.40
C PHE A 64 10.65 10.81 11.89
N GLY A 65 11.56 10.31 12.73
CA GLY A 65 11.48 10.50 14.17
C GLY A 65 11.76 11.95 14.57
N PRO A 66 11.31 12.36 15.77
CA PRO A 66 11.70 13.63 16.36
C PRO A 66 13.22 13.66 16.57
N LEU A 67 13.82 14.82 16.36
CA LEU A 67 15.24 15.06 16.63
C LEU A 67 15.33 15.87 17.92
N ASP A 68 16.24 15.47 18.80
CA ASP A 68 16.61 16.27 19.97
C ASP A 68 17.50 17.45 19.58
N ASP A 69 17.76 18.38 20.50
CA ASP A 69 18.62 19.57 20.29
C ASP A 69 20.03 19.21 19.80
N LEU A 70 20.49 17.99 20.10
CA LEU A 70 21.76 17.44 19.62
C LEU A 70 21.66 16.69 18.26
N MET A 71 20.54 16.81 17.55
CA MET A 71 20.18 16.03 16.35
C MET A 71 20.19 14.50 16.56
N ASN A 72 20.12 14.05 17.80
CA ASN A 72 20.02 12.63 18.12
C ASN A 72 18.57 12.17 18.03
N VAL A 73 18.37 10.93 17.60
CA VAL A 73 17.07 10.26 17.69
C VAL A 73 17.07 9.38 18.92
N ASP A 74 15.99 9.46 19.68
CA ASP A 74 15.72 8.51 20.73
C ASP A 74 15.46 7.13 20.11
N LEU A 75 16.44 6.25 20.27
CA LEU A 75 16.41 4.87 19.76
C LEU A 75 15.29 4.05 20.42
N ILE A 76 14.91 4.37 21.66
CA ILE A 76 13.85 3.66 22.39
C ILE A 76 12.50 4.03 21.76
N ALA A 77 12.21 5.32 21.65
CA ALA A 77 11.00 5.80 20.98
C ALA A 77 10.93 5.33 19.51
N GLN A 78 12.06 5.29 18.81
CA GLN A 78 12.13 4.77 17.43
C GLN A 78 11.78 3.27 17.37
N ASN A 79 12.22 2.46 18.34
CA ASN A 79 11.88 1.05 18.41
C ASN A 79 10.40 0.83 18.76
N GLU A 80 9.81 1.64 19.64
CA GLU A 80 8.38 1.55 19.95
C GLU A 80 7.51 1.83 18.71
N VAL A 81 7.87 2.87 17.95
CA VAL A 81 7.20 3.17 16.66
C VAL A 81 7.38 2.01 15.68
N TRP A 82 8.57 1.41 15.65
CA TRP A 82 8.85 0.25 14.81
C TRP A 82 8.00 -0.98 15.16
N ASP A 83 7.86 -1.30 16.44
CA ASP A 83 7.05 -2.42 16.91
C ASP A 83 5.56 -2.16 16.68
N THR A 84 5.10 -0.94 16.92
CA THR A 84 3.72 -0.52 16.63
C THR A 84 3.42 -0.63 15.14
N MET A 85 4.33 -0.18 14.25
CA MET A 85 4.18 -0.37 12.81
C MET A 85 4.11 -1.85 12.44
N ARG A 86 4.93 -2.70 13.05
CA ARG A 86 4.88 -4.14 12.78
C ARG A 86 3.53 -4.72 13.20
N GLU A 87 3.00 -4.32 14.33
CA GLU A 87 1.70 -4.75 14.83
C GLU A 87 0.57 -4.36 13.86
N ILE A 88 0.55 -3.10 13.38
CA ILE A 88 -0.42 -2.60 12.38
C ILE A 88 -0.43 -3.46 11.12
N PHE A 89 0.73 -3.90 10.67
CA PHE A 89 0.86 -4.71 9.45
C PHE A 89 0.98 -6.22 9.74
N SER A 90 0.81 -6.65 11.00
CA SER A 90 0.95 -8.06 11.40
C SER A 90 -0.25 -8.91 11.00
N ASP A 91 -1.44 -8.30 10.93
CA ASP A 91 -2.69 -8.94 10.50
C ASP A 91 -2.60 -9.58 9.12
N GLY A 92 -1.61 -9.18 8.31
CA GLY A 92 -1.29 -9.84 7.05
C GLY A 92 -2.26 -9.49 5.91
N TYR A 93 -3.25 -8.62 6.14
CA TYR A 93 -4.13 -8.11 5.11
C TYR A 93 -4.53 -6.64 5.34
N ILE A 94 -4.88 -5.95 4.25
CA ILE A 94 -5.38 -4.57 4.25
C ILE A 94 -6.71 -4.58 3.49
N LYS A 95 -7.77 -4.04 4.10
CA LYS A 95 -9.06 -3.89 3.42
C LYS A 95 -9.01 -2.66 2.51
N VAL A 96 -9.27 -2.84 1.21
CA VAL A 96 -9.27 -1.76 0.21
C VAL A 96 -10.54 -1.88 -0.63
N LEU A 97 -11.47 -0.92 -0.52
CA LEU A 97 -12.75 -0.89 -1.25
C LEU A 97 -13.52 -2.23 -1.26
N GLY A 98 -13.66 -2.86 -0.10
CA GLY A 98 -14.35 -4.15 0.04
C GLY A 98 -13.57 -5.36 -0.46
N ARG A 99 -12.30 -5.20 -0.86
CA ARG A 99 -11.37 -6.29 -1.23
C ARG A 99 -10.29 -6.46 -0.17
N THR A 100 -9.76 -7.67 -0.07
CA THR A 100 -8.70 -8.00 0.89
C THR A 100 -7.36 -8.06 0.16
N ALA A 101 -6.48 -7.09 0.43
CA ALA A 101 -5.13 -7.04 -0.12
C ALA A 101 -4.18 -7.76 0.84
N LYS A 102 -3.54 -8.86 0.41
CA LYS A 102 -2.69 -9.67 1.29
C LYS A 102 -1.29 -9.08 1.39
N ILE A 103 -0.77 -8.88 2.59
CA ILE A 103 0.62 -8.48 2.81
C ILE A 103 1.50 -9.72 2.63
N ARG A 104 2.19 -9.79 1.50
CA ARG A 104 3.08 -10.90 1.16
C ARG A 104 4.39 -10.85 1.95
N LYS A 105 4.97 -9.64 2.05
CA LYS A 105 6.24 -9.42 2.75
C LYS A 105 6.26 -8.05 3.39
N LEU A 106 6.57 -8.04 4.68
CA LEU A 106 6.95 -6.87 5.45
C LEU A 106 8.47 -6.89 5.62
N ARG A 107 9.14 -5.81 5.23
CA ARG A 107 10.57 -5.62 5.53
C ARG A 107 10.76 -4.22 6.03
N GLY A 108 11.52 -4.02 7.07
CA GLY A 108 12.01 -2.67 7.33
C GLY A 108 13.27 -2.65 8.15
N ARG A 109 13.81 -1.44 8.20
CA ARG A 109 15.14 -1.15 8.69
C ARG A 109 15.12 0.25 9.26
N ALA A 110 15.54 0.38 10.51
CA ALA A 110 15.95 1.65 11.07
C ALA A 110 17.29 2.05 10.42
N LYS A 111 17.35 3.28 9.91
CA LYS A 111 18.55 3.89 9.35
C LYS A 111 18.72 5.26 10.00
N MET A 112 19.63 5.36 10.95
CA MET A 112 19.91 6.60 11.69
C MET A 112 18.60 7.15 12.28
N SER A 113 18.12 8.29 11.80
CA SER A 113 16.93 8.98 12.29
C SER A 113 15.62 8.58 11.61
N GLU A 114 15.66 7.59 10.72
CA GLU A 114 14.51 7.21 9.88
C GLU A 114 14.22 5.72 9.96
N ILE A 115 12.94 5.39 9.96
CA ILE A 115 12.48 4.00 9.82
C ILE A 115 12.00 3.83 8.39
N HIS A 116 12.63 2.91 7.64
CA HIS A 116 12.15 2.54 6.32
C HIS A 116 11.43 1.21 6.39
N LEU A 117 10.14 1.23 6.10
CA LEU A 117 9.32 0.05 5.91
C LEU A 117 9.01 -0.14 4.42
N LYS A 118 9.09 -1.38 3.96
CA LYS A 118 8.77 -1.82 2.60
C LYS A 118 7.74 -2.93 2.71
N LEU A 119 6.59 -2.68 2.11
CA LEU A 119 5.46 -3.57 2.03
C LEU A 119 5.36 -4.14 0.62
N LYS A 120 5.24 -5.46 0.50
CA LYS A 120 4.78 -6.11 -0.72
C LYS A 120 3.38 -6.64 -0.49
N ILE A 121 2.44 -6.21 -1.32
CA ILE A 121 1.02 -6.47 -1.18
C ILE A 121 0.56 -7.17 -2.45
N ASP A 122 -0.04 -8.34 -2.30
CA ASP A 122 -0.63 -9.11 -3.37
C ASP A 122 -2.15 -8.84 -3.40
N LEU A 123 -2.64 -8.41 -4.56
CA LEU A 123 -4.05 -8.11 -4.78
C LEU A 123 -4.56 -8.90 -5.99
N ALA A 124 -5.50 -9.81 -5.75
CA ALA A 124 -6.18 -10.50 -6.83
C ALA A 124 -7.24 -9.59 -7.46
N GLN A 125 -7.27 -9.53 -8.78
CA GLN A 125 -8.23 -8.76 -9.54
C GLN A 125 -8.78 -9.61 -10.69
N ASP A 126 -10.10 -9.58 -10.84
CA ASP A 126 -10.75 -10.12 -12.02
C ASP A 126 -10.53 -9.17 -13.19
N ARG A 127 -10.22 -9.75 -14.35
CA ARG A 127 -10.32 -9.07 -15.62
C ARG A 127 -11.81 -8.92 -15.86
N ASN A 128 -12.34 -7.70 -15.76
CA ASN A 128 -13.64 -7.41 -16.32
C ASN A 128 -13.55 -7.70 -17.82
N PHE A 129 -13.96 -8.90 -18.22
CA PHE A 129 -14.33 -9.15 -19.61
C PHE A 129 -15.52 -8.23 -19.84
N ASN A 130 -15.31 -7.12 -20.55
CA ASN A 130 -16.37 -6.62 -21.40
C ASN A 130 -16.84 -7.85 -22.17
N ALA A 131 -18.03 -8.36 -21.85
CA ALA A 131 -18.59 -9.45 -22.62
C ALA A 131 -18.45 -9.02 -24.07
N PRO A 132 -17.74 -9.79 -24.93
CA PRO A 132 -17.83 -9.50 -26.34
C PRO A 132 -19.33 -9.48 -26.63
N GLN A 133 -19.86 -8.34 -27.08
CA GLN A 133 -21.11 -8.35 -27.81
C GLN A 133 -20.81 -9.21 -29.03
N SER A 134 -20.92 -10.52 -28.88
CA SER A 134 -20.98 -11.44 -30.00
C SER A 134 -22.07 -10.85 -30.88
N PRO A 135 -21.78 -10.47 -32.13
CA PRO A 135 -22.85 -10.07 -33.03
C PRO A 135 -23.85 -11.21 -33.03
N LYS A 136 -25.10 -10.94 -32.60
CA LYS A 136 -26.17 -11.93 -32.68
C LYS A 136 -26.16 -12.42 -34.12
N ALA A 137 -25.92 -13.71 -34.34
CA ALA A 137 -26.01 -14.30 -35.66
C ALA A 137 -27.39 -13.93 -36.21
N GLY A 138 -27.41 -13.14 -37.29
CA GLY A 138 -28.65 -12.80 -37.96
C GLY A 138 -29.35 -14.11 -38.33
N THR A 139 -30.63 -14.21 -38.03
CA THR A 139 -31.47 -15.32 -38.47
C THR A 139 -31.45 -15.38 -40.00
N PHE A 140 -30.64 -16.27 -40.57
CA PHE A 140 -30.67 -16.58 -41.98
C PHE A 140 -31.89 -17.46 -42.24
N ASN A 141 -32.93 -16.87 -42.82
CA ASN A 141 -34.06 -17.62 -43.36
C ASN A 141 -33.59 -18.34 -44.63
N PHE A 142 -33.32 -19.63 -44.53
CA PHE A 142 -33.27 -20.49 -45.71
C PHE A 142 -34.69 -20.63 -46.24
N LYS A 143 -34.98 -19.99 -47.39
CA LYS A 143 -36.13 -20.36 -48.22
C LYS A 143 -35.74 -21.65 -48.96
N ILE A 144 -36.37 -22.75 -48.57
CA ILE A 144 -36.41 -24.00 -49.33
C ILE A 144 -37.50 -23.86 -50.38
#